data_AF-W2D1P9-F1
#
_entry.id   AF-W2D1P9-F1
#
_cell.length_a   1.000
_cell.length_b   1.000
_cell.length_c   1.000
_cell.angle_alpha   90.00
_cell.angle_beta   90.00
_cell.angle_gamma   90.00
#
_symmetry.space_group_name_H-M   'P 1'
#
loop_
_entity.id
_entity.type
_entity.pdbx_description
1 polymer ?
#
loop_
_entity_poly.entity_id
_entity_poly.type
_entity_poly.pdbx_seq_one_letter_code
_entity_poly.pdbx_strand_id
1 'polypeptide(L)'
;VKRRAEGKDPANSIWPWSPGVRPAMKTLRELYGIRSSAVISAVDLIRGIGVYAGMDVIHVEGATGLYDTNYEGKAAAAIEALRTHDFVYLHIEASDEAGHEGDVELKVRTIEYLDRRIVDPVFRAVSQWDEPVAIAVLPDHPTPCAIRTHTNAPIPFVIYKPGATPDAV
;
A
#
# COMPACT_ATOMS: atom_id res chain seq x y z
N VAL A 1 -24.21 -25.45 -12.19
CA VAL A 1 -24.83 -26.13 -13.36
C VAL A 1 -24.09 -25.81 -14.66
N LYS A 2 -23.96 -24.54 -15.07
CA LYS A 2 -23.23 -24.12 -16.30
C LYS A 2 -21.82 -24.72 -16.45
N ARG A 3 -20.95 -24.63 -15.42
CA ARG A 3 -19.58 -25.19 -15.47
C ARG A 3 -19.54 -26.68 -15.79
N ARG A 4 -20.40 -27.48 -15.14
CA ARG A 4 -20.51 -28.94 -15.39
C ARG A 4 -20.99 -29.23 -16.81
N ALA A 5 -21.97 -28.46 -17.31
CA ALA A 5 -22.46 -28.59 -18.68
C ALA A 5 -21.40 -28.24 -19.73
N GLU A 6 -20.47 -27.34 -19.40
CA GLU A 6 -19.31 -26.97 -20.22
C GLU A 6 -18.08 -27.90 -20.01
N GLY A 7 -18.20 -28.98 -19.23
CA GLY A 7 -17.07 -29.89 -18.93
C GLY A 7 -16.00 -29.31 -18.00
N LYS A 8 -16.28 -28.21 -17.29
CA LYS A 8 -15.37 -27.55 -16.34
C LYS A 8 -15.65 -27.98 -14.90
N ASP A 9 -14.60 -27.98 -14.07
CA ASP A 9 -14.71 -28.31 -12.65
C ASP A 9 -15.67 -27.37 -11.91
N PRO A 10 -16.69 -27.87 -11.20
CA PRO A 10 -17.63 -27.04 -10.46
C PRO A 10 -16.99 -26.44 -9.19
N ALA A 11 -17.27 -25.17 -8.90
CA ALA A 11 -16.96 -24.57 -7.59
C ALA A 11 -18.06 -24.94 -6.57
N ASN A 12 -18.08 -26.18 -6.08
CA ASN A 12 -19.13 -26.72 -5.21
C ASN A 12 -18.64 -27.12 -3.80
N SER A 13 -17.46 -26.64 -3.41
CA SER A 13 -16.90 -26.83 -2.07
C SER A 13 -16.33 -25.50 -1.58
N ILE A 14 -16.36 -25.29 -0.27
CA ILE A 14 -15.69 -24.16 0.38
C ILE A 14 -14.50 -24.70 1.18
N TRP A 15 -13.40 -23.95 1.19
CA TRP A 15 -12.20 -24.24 1.99
C TRP A 15 -11.95 -23.05 2.92
N PRO A 16 -12.57 -23.02 4.11
CA PRO A 16 -12.18 -22.04 5.13
C PRO A 16 -10.77 -22.38 5.64
N TRP A 17 -9.87 -21.42 5.63
CA TRP A 17 -8.54 -21.54 6.23
C TRP A 17 -8.23 -20.28 7.06
N SER A 18 -7.34 -20.42 8.04
CA SER A 18 -6.84 -19.33 8.89
C SER A 18 -7.94 -18.49 9.57
N PRO A 19 -8.71 -19.07 10.52
CA PRO A 19 -9.69 -18.30 11.28
C PRO A 19 -9.00 -17.18 12.07
N GLY A 20 -9.48 -15.95 11.89
CA GLY A 20 -9.03 -14.77 12.63
C GLY A 20 -10.07 -14.32 13.66
N VAL A 21 -9.61 -13.63 14.71
CA VAL A 21 -10.46 -12.91 15.64
C VAL A 21 -10.40 -11.41 15.36
N ARG A 22 -11.44 -10.68 15.73
CA ARG A 22 -11.42 -9.21 15.67
C ARG A 22 -10.30 -8.69 16.58
N PRO A 23 -9.29 -7.97 16.04
CA PRO A 23 -8.22 -7.43 16.86
C PRO A 23 -8.75 -6.29 17.76
N ALA A 24 -8.23 -6.23 18.98
CA ALA A 24 -8.41 -5.09 19.88
C ALA A 24 -7.26 -4.12 19.64
N MET A 25 -7.51 -3.10 18.83
CA MET A 25 -6.52 -2.09 18.45
C MET A 25 -6.96 -0.71 18.90
N LYS A 26 -5.97 0.12 19.27
CA LYS A 26 -6.21 1.54 19.52
C LYS A 26 -6.19 2.32 18.21
N THR A 27 -7.02 3.34 18.20
CA THR A 27 -6.97 4.57 17.42
C THR A 27 -5.61 5.09 16.96
N LEU A 28 -5.40 5.51 15.70
CA LEU A 28 -4.34 6.52 15.44
C LEU A 28 -4.60 7.80 16.26
N ARG A 29 -5.87 8.17 16.42
CA ARG A 29 -6.28 9.29 17.29
C ARG A 29 -5.94 9.05 18.75
N GLU A 30 -6.18 7.83 19.24
CA GLU A 30 -5.93 7.48 20.66
C GLU A 30 -4.44 7.38 20.98
N LEU A 31 -3.62 6.93 20.03
CA LEU A 31 -2.18 6.76 20.22
C LEU A 31 -1.38 8.04 19.95
N TYR A 32 -1.73 8.77 18.89
CA TYR A 32 -0.90 9.84 18.33
C TYR A 32 -1.64 11.17 18.17
N GLY A 33 -2.94 11.23 18.48
CA GLY A 33 -3.73 12.46 18.35
C GLY A 33 -4.08 12.86 16.92
N ILE A 34 -3.77 12.01 15.92
CA ILE A 34 -4.11 12.20 14.51
C ILE A 34 -5.64 12.25 14.38
N ARG A 35 -6.20 13.34 13.87
CA ARG A 35 -7.66 13.57 13.91
C ARG A 35 -8.35 13.10 12.65
N SER A 36 -7.72 13.29 11.50
CA SER A 36 -8.19 12.80 10.21
C SER A 36 -7.08 11.98 9.56
N SER A 37 -7.42 10.76 9.14
CA SER A 37 -6.46 9.87 8.48
C SER A 37 -7.12 9.00 7.43
N ALA A 38 -6.42 8.71 6.33
CA ALA A 38 -6.95 7.91 5.24
C ALA A 38 -6.01 6.79 4.82
N VAL A 39 -6.57 5.64 4.42
CA VAL A 39 -5.85 4.51 3.84
C VAL A 39 -6.25 4.30 2.38
N ILE A 40 -5.26 4.21 1.50
CA ILE A 40 -5.43 3.91 0.07
C ILE A 40 -4.69 2.62 -0.22
N SER A 41 -5.42 1.54 -0.48
CA SER A 41 -4.84 0.23 -0.81
C SER A 41 -5.72 -0.53 -1.79
N ALA A 42 -5.11 -1.43 -2.57
CA ALA A 42 -5.82 -2.45 -3.34
C ALA A 42 -6.13 -3.71 -2.50
N VAL A 43 -5.38 -3.92 -1.41
CA VAL A 43 -5.38 -5.14 -0.60
C VAL A 43 -6.36 -4.99 0.56
N ASP A 44 -7.33 -5.91 0.65
CA ASP A 44 -8.39 -5.86 1.66
C ASP A 44 -7.87 -6.02 3.09
N LEU A 45 -6.80 -6.80 3.29
CA LEU A 45 -6.13 -6.92 4.59
C LEU A 45 -5.67 -5.55 5.11
N ILE A 46 -4.98 -4.78 4.28
CA ILE A 46 -4.47 -3.44 4.63
C ILE A 46 -5.62 -2.47 4.89
N ARG A 47 -6.69 -2.52 4.08
CA ARG A 47 -7.91 -1.72 4.32
C ARG A 47 -8.53 -2.05 5.67
N GLY A 48 -8.65 -3.34 5.99
CA GLY A 48 -9.18 -3.81 7.27
C GLY A 48 -8.36 -3.29 8.45
N ILE A 49 -7.03 -3.32 8.37
CA ILE A 49 -6.13 -2.73 9.38
C ILE A 49 -6.38 -1.23 9.52
N GLY A 50 -6.49 -0.49 8.40
CA GLY A 50 -6.82 0.93 8.42
C GLY A 50 -8.15 1.24 9.12
N VAL A 51 -9.19 0.43 8.87
CA VAL A 51 -10.48 0.55 9.58
C VAL A 51 -10.30 0.37 11.09
N TYR A 52 -9.54 -0.64 11.54
CA TYR A 52 -9.25 -0.83 12.96
C TYR A 52 -8.41 0.30 13.56
N ALA A 53 -7.56 0.93 12.75
CA ALA A 53 -6.77 2.08 13.13
C ALA A 53 -7.57 3.41 13.11
N GLY A 54 -8.84 3.38 12.73
CA GLY A 54 -9.72 4.56 12.67
C GLY A 54 -9.54 5.44 11.44
N MET A 55 -9.05 4.87 10.33
CA MET A 55 -8.78 5.57 9.08
C MET A 55 -9.97 5.47 8.11
N ASP A 56 -10.18 6.52 7.32
CA ASP A 56 -11.10 6.51 6.19
C ASP A 56 -10.52 5.67 5.04
N VAL A 57 -11.33 4.76 4.48
CA VAL A 57 -10.90 3.92 3.36
C VAL A 57 -11.22 4.62 2.05
N ILE A 58 -10.19 4.95 1.28
CA ILE A 58 -10.34 5.55 -0.04
C ILE A 58 -10.16 4.47 -1.11
N HIS A 59 -11.22 4.25 -1.88
CA HIS A 59 -11.24 3.32 -2.99
C HIS A 59 -10.84 4.02 -4.28
N VAL A 60 -9.90 3.42 -5.01
CA VAL A 60 -9.42 3.89 -6.31
C VAL A 60 -9.83 2.89 -7.36
N GLU A 61 -10.59 3.36 -8.36
CA GLU A 61 -10.99 2.53 -9.50
C GLU A 61 -9.75 2.02 -10.26
N GLY A 62 -9.74 0.74 -10.63
CA GLY A 62 -8.59 0.10 -11.28
C GLY A 62 -7.41 -0.21 -10.35
N ALA A 63 -7.55 -0.04 -9.03
CA ALA A 63 -6.53 -0.49 -8.08
C ALA A 63 -6.55 -2.03 -7.91
N THR A 64 -5.84 -2.74 -8.80
CA THR A 64 -5.77 -4.22 -8.82
C THR A 64 -4.84 -4.85 -7.77
N GLY A 65 -3.81 -4.14 -7.32
CA GLY A 65 -2.75 -4.71 -6.47
C GLY A 65 -1.61 -5.35 -7.26
N LEU A 66 -1.78 -5.54 -8.56
CA LEU A 66 -0.76 -6.12 -9.44
C LEU A 66 0.04 -5.02 -10.17
N TYR A 67 0.98 -5.42 -11.01
CA TYR A 67 1.85 -4.49 -11.77
C TYR A 67 1.08 -3.54 -12.71
N ASP A 68 -0.15 -3.89 -13.08
CA ASP A 68 -1.06 -3.13 -13.93
C ASP A 68 -2.04 -2.24 -13.14
N THR A 69 -1.86 -2.14 -11.81
CA THR A 69 -2.70 -1.32 -10.93
C THR A 69 -2.74 0.14 -11.38
N ASN A 70 -3.81 0.86 -11.06
CA ASN A 70 -3.94 2.29 -11.33
C ASN A 70 -3.06 3.13 -10.39
N TYR A 71 -1.77 3.26 -10.70
CA TYR A 71 -0.81 4.06 -9.91
C TYR A 71 -1.20 5.54 -9.90
N GLU A 72 -1.56 6.10 -11.05
CA GLU A 72 -1.89 7.52 -11.19
C GLU A 72 -3.14 7.88 -10.38
N GLY A 73 -4.17 7.03 -10.42
CA GLY A 73 -5.36 7.19 -9.61
C GLY A 73 -5.06 7.14 -8.11
N LYS A 74 -4.14 6.25 -7.69
CA LYS A 74 -3.69 6.17 -6.29
C LYS A 74 -2.89 7.41 -5.86
N ALA A 75 -1.98 7.89 -6.69
CA ALA A 75 -1.23 9.12 -6.44
C ALA A 75 -2.17 10.33 -6.34
N ALA A 76 -3.10 10.49 -7.29
CA ALA A 76 -4.09 11.56 -7.28
C ALA A 76 -4.99 11.50 -6.03
N ALA A 77 -5.47 10.31 -5.66
CA ALA A 77 -6.26 10.12 -4.45
C ALA A 77 -5.47 10.49 -3.18
N ALA A 78 -4.18 10.17 -3.11
CA ALA A 78 -3.34 10.54 -1.97
C ALA A 78 -3.12 12.04 -1.87
N ILE A 79 -2.86 12.71 -3.00
CA ILE A 79 -2.71 14.17 -3.06
C ILE A 79 -3.99 14.86 -2.60
N GLU A 80 -5.17 14.41 -3.06
CA GLU A 80 -6.44 15.00 -2.63
C GLU A 80 -6.78 14.69 -1.17
N ALA A 81 -6.49 13.48 -0.70
CA ALA A 81 -6.69 13.11 0.69
C ALA A 81 -5.85 13.98 1.64
N LEU A 82 -4.58 14.25 1.29
CA LEU A 82 -3.68 15.10 2.07
C LEU A 82 -4.17 16.54 2.23
N ARG A 83 -5.12 17.01 1.41
CA ARG A 83 -5.73 18.35 1.58
C ARG A 83 -6.69 18.43 2.77
N THR A 84 -7.18 17.29 3.26
CA THR A 84 -8.23 17.21 4.28
C THR A 84 -7.88 16.29 5.45
N HIS A 85 -6.83 15.47 5.31
CA HIS A 85 -6.38 14.50 6.30
C HIS A 85 -5.00 14.85 6.83
N ASP A 86 -4.82 14.75 8.15
CA ASP A 86 -3.52 14.93 8.81
C ASP A 86 -2.51 13.83 8.43
N PHE A 87 -3.01 12.64 8.03
CA PHE A 87 -2.19 11.48 7.71
C PHE A 87 -2.79 10.65 6.57
N VAL A 88 -1.97 10.24 5.61
CA VAL A 88 -2.39 9.35 4.50
C VAL A 88 -1.43 8.18 4.39
N TYR A 89 -1.97 6.96 4.48
CA TYR A 89 -1.24 5.72 4.20
C TYR A 89 -1.54 5.27 2.77
N LEU A 90 -0.58 5.46 1.87
CA LEU A 90 -0.67 5.02 0.48
C LEU A 90 0.09 3.71 0.28
N HIS A 91 -0.62 2.67 -0.15
CA HIS A 91 -0.11 1.30 -0.28
C HIS A 91 -0.02 0.81 -1.72
N ILE A 92 1.13 0.23 -2.06
CA ILE A 92 1.45 -0.33 -3.38
C ILE A 92 1.94 -1.77 -3.21
N GLU A 93 1.15 -2.72 -3.71
CA GLU A 93 1.36 -4.16 -3.52
C GLU A 93 2.28 -4.79 -4.58
N ALA A 94 2.30 -4.23 -5.79
CA ALA A 94 2.84 -4.90 -6.99
C ALA A 94 4.28 -5.45 -6.87
N SER A 95 5.13 -4.81 -6.07
CA SER A 95 6.51 -5.25 -5.84
C SER A 95 6.63 -6.50 -4.96
N ASP A 96 5.65 -6.74 -4.09
CA ASP A 96 5.57 -7.94 -3.26
C ASP A 96 5.15 -9.15 -4.12
N GLU A 97 4.09 -8.98 -4.91
CA GLU A 97 3.60 -9.99 -5.86
C GLU A 97 4.70 -10.45 -6.83
N ALA A 98 5.46 -9.51 -7.41
CA ALA A 98 6.62 -9.84 -8.24
C ALA A 98 7.71 -10.62 -7.47
N GLY A 99 7.86 -10.34 -6.18
CA GLY A 99 8.72 -11.08 -5.27
C GLY A 99 8.25 -12.53 -5.06
N HIS A 100 6.96 -12.74 -4.85
CA HIS A 100 6.34 -14.07 -4.73
C HIS A 100 6.42 -14.89 -6.03
N GLU A 101 6.27 -14.26 -7.19
CA GLU A 101 6.46 -14.92 -8.49
C GLU A 101 7.93 -15.28 -8.75
N GLY A 102 8.85 -14.61 -8.06
CA GLY A 102 10.29 -14.73 -8.27
C GLY A 102 10.76 -14.10 -9.58
N ASP A 103 9.98 -13.15 -10.11
CA ASP A 103 10.30 -12.41 -11.32
C ASP A 103 11.11 -11.15 -10.96
N VAL A 104 12.43 -11.23 -11.18
CA VAL A 104 13.36 -10.15 -10.87
C VAL A 104 13.14 -8.94 -11.76
N GLU A 105 12.88 -9.14 -13.06
CA GLU A 105 12.70 -8.05 -14.02
C GLU A 105 11.42 -7.28 -13.71
N LEU A 106 10.32 -8.01 -13.44
CA LEU A 106 9.08 -7.40 -13.01
C LEU A 106 9.24 -6.66 -11.69
N LYS A 107 9.94 -7.24 -10.71
CA LYS A 107 10.14 -6.58 -9.41
C LYS A 107 10.94 -5.29 -9.52
N VAL A 108 11.99 -5.26 -10.35
CA VAL A 108 12.72 -4.02 -10.64
C VAL A 108 11.78 -2.99 -11.28
N ARG A 109 11.01 -3.40 -12.29
CA ARG A 109 10.05 -2.53 -12.98
C ARG A 109 8.98 -1.95 -12.07
N THR A 110 8.43 -2.72 -11.12
CA THR A 110 7.43 -2.21 -10.17
C THR A 110 8.02 -1.20 -9.18
N ILE A 111 9.30 -1.33 -8.83
CA ILE A 111 10.02 -0.33 -8.03
C ILE A 111 10.22 0.95 -8.86
N GLU A 112 10.59 0.85 -10.13
CA GLU A 112 10.67 2.03 -11.02
C GLU A 112 9.30 2.70 -11.23
N TYR A 113 8.22 1.91 -11.27
CA TYR A 113 6.85 2.43 -11.31
C TYR A 113 6.48 3.15 -10.01
N LEU A 114 6.84 2.59 -8.85
CA LEU A 114 6.65 3.27 -7.57
C LEU A 114 7.34 4.64 -7.58
N ASP A 115 8.60 4.69 -8.00
CA ASP A 115 9.36 5.95 -8.08
C ASP A 115 8.68 6.97 -9.01
N ARG A 116 8.45 6.61 -10.27
CA ARG A 116 7.99 7.55 -11.30
C ARG A 116 6.49 7.87 -11.25
N ARG A 117 5.66 6.93 -10.78
CA ARG A 117 4.19 7.03 -10.88
C ARG A 117 3.53 7.31 -9.53
N ILE A 118 4.27 7.18 -8.43
CA ILE A 118 3.78 7.49 -7.08
C ILE A 118 4.66 8.54 -6.41
N VAL A 119 5.94 8.25 -6.16
CA VAL A 119 6.81 9.09 -5.34
C VAL A 119 7.03 10.45 -6.00
N ASP A 120 7.47 10.50 -7.27
CA ASP A 120 7.70 11.77 -7.97
C ASP A 120 6.43 12.64 -8.08
N PRO A 121 5.26 12.13 -8.53
CA PRO A 121 4.04 12.92 -8.59
C PRO A 121 3.58 13.47 -7.23
N VAL A 122 3.58 12.63 -6.18
CA VAL A 122 3.18 13.06 -4.84
C VAL A 122 4.15 14.09 -4.30
N PHE A 123 5.46 13.84 -4.40
CA PHE A 123 6.49 14.75 -3.92
C PHE A 123 6.43 16.11 -4.63
N ARG A 124 6.31 16.13 -5.97
CA ARG A 124 6.17 17.38 -6.73
C ARG A 124 4.94 18.16 -6.32
N ALA A 125 3.80 17.49 -6.12
CA ALA A 125 2.56 18.15 -5.74
C ALA A 125 2.69 18.81 -4.36
N VAL A 126 3.14 18.07 -3.34
CA VAL A 126 3.22 18.61 -1.97
C VAL A 126 4.35 19.61 -1.78
N SER A 127 5.40 19.55 -2.60
CA SER A 127 6.50 20.54 -2.58
C SER A 127 6.07 21.94 -3.02
N GLN A 128 4.90 22.06 -3.67
CA GLN A 128 4.31 23.33 -4.08
C GLN A 128 3.33 23.90 -3.06
N TRP A 129 3.06 23.19 -1.95
CA TRP A 129 2.10 23.62 -0.95
C TRP A 129 2.76 24.53 0.08
N ASP A 130 1.97 25.47 0.61
CA ASP A 130 2.41 26.31 1.74
C ASP A 130 2.54 25.50 3.03
N GLU A 131 1.69 24.48 3.21
CA GLU A 131 1.75 23.57 4.35
C GLU A 131 2.79 22.47 4.13
N PRO A 132 3.81 22.36 5.00
CA PRO A 132 4.88 21.38 4.82
C PRO A 132 4.40 19.96 5.09
N VAL A 133 4.59 19.07 4.11
CA VAL A 133 4.24 17.64 4.23
C VAL A 133 5.50 16.80 4.46
N ALA A 134 5.48 15.98 5.51
CA ALA A 134 6.49 14.95 5.72
C ALA A 134 6.10 13.65 4.99
N ILE A 135 7.09 12.99 4.38
CA ILE A 135 6.90 11.77 3.60
C ILE A 135 7.83 10.68 4.14
N ALA A 136 7.30 9.49 4.34
CA ALA A 136 8.09 8.28 4.59
C ALA A 136 7.82 7.27 3.47
N VAL A 137 8.89 6.68 2.92
CA VAL A 137 8.80 5.62 1.91
C VAL A 137 9.58 4.41 2.40
N LEU A 138 8.87 3.29 2.52
CA LEU A 138 9.39 2.04 3.04
C LEU A 138 8.48 0.87 2.63
N PRO A 139 9.02 -0.34 2.41
CA PRO A 139 8.22 -1.54 2.42
C PRO A 139 7.92 -1.98 3.86
N ASP A 140 6.84 -2.72 4.05
CA ASP A 140 6.45 -3.32 5.33
C ASP A 140 7.23 -4.61 5.63
N HIS A 141 7.67 -5.34 4.60
CA HIS A 141 8.58 -6.48 4.72
C HIS A 141 9.42 -6.75 3.46
N PRO A 142 10.52 -7.51 3.57
CA PRO A 142 11.25 -8.03 2.42
C PRO A 142 10.67 -9.35 1.89
N THR A 143 10.50 -9.42 0.57
CA THR A 143 10.07 -10.62 -0.16
C THR A 143 11.06 -10.96 -1.27
N PRO A 144 12.21 -11.61 -0.98
CA PRO A 144 13.27 -11.84 -1.96
C PRO A 144 12.82 -12.79 -3.08
N CYS A 145 13.05 -12.44 -4.36
CA CYS A 145 12.64 -13.26 -5.51
C CYS A 145 13.19 -14.69 -5.50
N ALA A 146 14.37 -14.89 -4.90
CA ALA A 146 14.98 -16.21 -4.77
C ALA A 146 14.26 -17.11 -3.75
N ILE A 147 13.60 -16.51 -2.76
CA ILE A 147 12.91 -17.22 -1.66
C ILE A 147 11.40 -17.28 -1.91
N ARG A 148 10.84 -16.29 -2.61
CA ARG A 148 9.41 -16.21 -3.00
C ARG A 148 8.44 -16.20 -1.82
N THR A 149 8.92 -15.77 -0.67
CA THR A 149 8.13 -15.59 0.54
C THR A 149 8.73 -14.50 1.41
N HIS A 150 7.96 -14.06 2.40
CA HIS A 150 8.38 -13.00 3.30
C HIS A 150 9.56 -13.47 4.15
N THR A 151 10.47 -12.55 4.43
CA THR A 151 11.58 -12.74 5.35
C THR A 151 11.53 -11.70 6.45
N ASN A 152 12.38 -11.84 7.47
CA ASN A 152 12.47 -10.88 8.59
C ASN A 152 13.73 -10.01 8.52
N ALA A 153 14.37 -9.93 7.35
CA ALA A 153 15.52 -9.05 7.16
C ALA A 153 15.10 -7.57 7.34
N PRO A 154 16.01 -6.69 7.76
CA PRO A 154 15.73 -5.25 7.82
C PRO A 154 15.34 -4.69 6.44
N ILE A 155 14.48 -3.68 6.44
CA ILE A 155 14.01 -2.98 5.24
C ILE A 155 14.74 -1.64 5.05
N PRO A 156 14.95 -1.19 3.80
CA PRO A 156 15.38 0.18 3.54
C PRO A 156 14.21 1.15 3.71
N PHE A 157 14.49 2.37 4.14
CA PHE A 157 13.49 3.43 4.21
C PHE A 157 14.13 4.79 3.99
N VAL A 158 13.29 5.77 3.62
CA VAL A 158 13.65 7.19 3.60
C VAL A 158 12.54 7.98 4.29
N ILE A 159 12.93 9.00 5.07
CA ILE A 159 12.01 9.96 5.67
C ILE A 159 12.43 11.36 5.22
N TYR A 160 11.58 12.00 4.44
CA TYR A 160 11.67 13.41 4.13
C TYR A 160 10.80 14.19 5.11
N LYS A 161 11.43 15.06 5.91
CA LYS A 161 10.73 15.95 6.82
C LYS A 161 11.15 17.40 6.54
N PRO A 162 10.24 18.27 6.07
CA PRO A 162 10.56 19.67 5.84
C PRO A 162 11.20 20.34 7.07
N GLY A 163 12.28 21.07 6.83
CA GLY A 163 13.05 21.77 7.87
C GLY A 163 13.98 20.88 8.72
N ALA A 164 14.03 19.56 8.47
CA ALA A 164 15.01 18.69 9.10
C ALA A 164 16.35 18.71 8.35
N THR A 165 17.46 18.56 9.08
CA THR A 165 18.79 18.35 8.48
C THR A 165 18.88 16.91 7.98
N PRO A 166 19.24 16.67 6.70
CA PRO A 166 19.43 15.32 6.21
C PRO A 166 20.63 14.66 6.89
N ASP A 167 20.65 13.33 6.91
CA ASP A 167 21.86 12.59 7.28
C ASP A 167 22.88 12.61 6.13
N ALA A 168 23.96 11.85 6.30
CA ALA A 168 25.08 11.84 5.36
C ALA A 168 24.99 10.70 4.32
N VAL A 169 23.87 9.97 4.28
CA VAL A 169 23.68 8.82 3.38
C VAL A 169 23.21 9.28 2.01
#